data_AF-A0A417WVY0-F1
#
_entry.id   AF-A0A417WVY0-F1
#
_cell.length_a   1.000
_cell.length_b   1.000
_cell.length_c   1.000
_cell.angle_alpha   90.00
_cell.angle_beta   90.00
_cell.angle_gamma   90.00
#
_symmetry.space_group_name_H-M   'P 1'
#
loop_
_entity.id
_entity.type
_entity.pdbx_description
1 polymer ?
#
loop_
_entity_poly.entity_id
_entity_poly.type
_entity_poly.pdbx_seq_one_letter_code
_entity_poly.pdbx_strand_id
1 'polypeptide(L)'
;MFSENDRISQRQMERQIVLVLLCPAFWQLAAYGASDGLPGMAGIFVGYGLLAVWCIYLVRLGGLYCRLESVMGKAGKLLLAVMYLCYLLFLGGTLLRRMAELAAAYLTAGVPQELCGLFLLAAAGFGVGSEVQKRGRLAEALYPWIVGGILILLLLTVPQMHFSSFEDAWKTAKSVEIVDNGILFGWNVWRTLENGTPIALLPFLLGHVQKEHRSVILPVTQSIWKTGLLVIAGSMALLGVFGRRGTAAAQDPLLLLMAGTSLPGGFLERFDILWMAFLLMGLLFTLGSLLFYVSLIGEKTGLWKPQNLYVQIGTVLFIWLLSCAESGWSVRYGYFPFFLAITVLLGFCQKHMKKLRLVCLALGSMIFLSSCGAVEPEKRLYPLAVAFDYMSEEATAPENSETGEETGTAVSESGGEKETAGGKWRVWYAPANLAVVTGQGKDEQEEGTDEDPASLFFEAETFEEIAQQYDSTEEYDLDTGHVQAIVFSDALLSDRGRMEELLKYLEQDRALGHSAYLFHAEKPEDIMEQNGKQVESVGEYLCGIYDNRVKRKEAVTLADLCYALENERSIPWIPKAP
;
A
#
# COMPACT_ATOMS: atom_id res chain seq x y z
N MET A 1 32.86 36.61 4.64
CA MET A 1 31.90 37.47 3.93
C MET A 1 31.38 36.68 2.73
N PHE A 2 30.21 36.05 2.85
CA PHE A 2 29.59 35.31 1.74
C PHE A 2 28.95 36.34 0.80
N SER A 3 29.35 36.37 -0.47
CA SER A 3 28.66 37.23 -1.45
C SER A 3 27.26 36.68 -1.71
N GLU A 4 26.25 37.49 -1.42
CA GLU A 4 24.86 37.25 -1.83
C GLU A 4 24.82 37.34 -3.36
N ASN A 5 24.85 36.19 -4.03
CA ASN A 5 24.84 36.10 -5.49
C ASN A 5 23.72 35.16 -5.97
N ASP A 6 22.72 34.92 -5.12
CA ASP A 6 21.56 34.02 -5.35
C ASP A 6 21.89 32.64 -5.93
N ARG A 7 23.12 32.17 -5.68
CA ARG A 7 23.61 30.90 -6.19
C ARG A 7 23.92 29.91 -5.08
N ILE A 8 23.67 28.63 -5.38
CA ILE A 8 23.98 27.48 -4.52
C ILE A 8 25.08 26.61 -5.13
N SER A 9 25.85 25.96 -4.26
CA SER A 9 26.87 24.99 -4.68
C SER A 9 26.24 23.66 -5.12
N GLN A 10 27.00 22.87 -5.89
CA GLN A 10 26.56 21.52 -6.31
C GLN A 10 26.27 20.61 -5.11
N ARG A 11 27.07 20.70 -4.05
CA ARG A 11 26.90 19.95 -2.80
C ARG A 11 25.61 20.33 -2.08
N GLN A 12 25.28 21.62 -2.03
CA GLN A 12 24.04 22.09 -1.42
C GLN A 12 22.82 21.65 -2.20
N MET A 13 22.88 21.71 -3.53
CA MET A 13 21.80 21.20 -4.39
C MET A 13 21.61 19.69 -4.24
N GLU A 14 22.69 18.90 -4.26
CA GLU A 14 22.64 17.44 -4.03
C GLU A 14 21.92 17.11 -2.72
N ARG A 15 22.31 17.76 -1.62
CA ARG A 15 21.70 17.55 -0.30
C ARG A 15 20.25 17.97 -0.24
N GLN A 16 19.88 19.07 -0.91
CA GLN A 16 18.47 19.47 -1.01
C GLN A 16 17.63 18.42 -1.72
N ILE A 17 18.14 17.84 -2.82
CA ILE A 17 17.43 16.79 -3.56
C ILE A 17 17.27 15.55 -2.68
N VAL A 18 18.33 15.12 -1.99
CA VAL A 18 18.24 13.99 -1.05
C VAL A 18 17.18 14.27 0.01
N LEU A 19 17.22 15.42 0.68
CA LEU A 19 16.29 15.72 1.77
C LEU A 19 14.82 15.83 1.34
N VAL A 20 14.55 16.37 0.15
CA VAL A 20 13.18 16.47 -0.40
C VAL A 20 12.62 15.09 -0.73
N LEU A 21 13.44 14.18 -1.24
CA LEU A 21 12.97 12.88 -1.70
C LEU A 21 13.01 11.82 -0.61
N LEU A 22 14.01 11.86 0.27
CA LEU A 22 14.33 10.77 1.18
C LEU A 22 13.24 10.51 2.21
N CYS A 23 12.80 11.51 2.97
CA CYS A 23 11.88 11.24 4.08
C CYS A 23 10.48 10.79 3.63
N PRO A 24 9.84 11.41 2.62
CA PRO A 24 8.57 10.89 2.08
C PRO A 24 8.72 9.47 1.50
N ALA A 25 9.79 9.23 0.73
CA ALA A 25 10.06 7.93 0.13
C ALA A 25 10.37 6.87 1.20
N PHE A 26 11.17 7.20 2.21
CA PHE A 26 11.54 6.28 3.28
C PHE A 26 10.33 5.92 4.14
N TRP A 27 9.42 6.87 4.40
CA TRP A 27 8.17 6.59 5.10
C TRP A 27 7.28 5.63 4.31
N GLN A 28 7.06 5.87 3.01
CA GLN A 28 6.05 5.13 2.24
C GLN A 28 6.63 3.97 1.44
N LEU A 29 7.63 4.22 0.60
CA LEU A 29 8.20 3.20 -0.30
C LEU A 29 8.95 2.10 0.45
N ALA A 30 9.56 2.41 1.60
CA ALA A 30 10.23 1.37 2.38
C ALA A 30 9.22 0.27 2.81
N ALA A 31 8.05 0.70 3.29
CA ALA A 31 6.97 -0.20 3.69
C ALA A 31 6.42 -1.00 2.50
N TYR A 32 6.13 -0.35 1.37
CA TYR A 32 5.66 -1.04 0.16
C TYR A 32 6.67 -2.06 -0.38
N GLY A 33 7.96 -1.71 -0.38
CA GLY A 33 9.00 -2.65 -0.81
C GLY A 33 9.10 -3.89 0.08
N ALA A 34 8.82 -3.74 1.38
CA ALA A 34 8.83 -4.86 2.32
C ALA A 34 7.55 -5.71 2.25
N SER A 35 6.37 -5.09 2.13
CA SER A 35 5.07 -5.77 2.01
C SER A 35 4.95 -6.57 0.70
N ASP A 36 5.56 -6.07 -0.37
CA ASP A 36 5.49 -6.69 -1.69
C ASP A 36 6.70 -7.63 -1.93
N GLY A 37 7.63 -7.71 -0.96
CA GLY A 37 8.77 -8.61 -0.96
C GLY A 37 9.83 -8.29 -2.02
N LEU A 38 10.53 -9.32 -2.48
CA LEU A 38 11.60 -9.20 -3.49
C LEU A 38 11.18 -8.52 -4.80
N PRO A 39 10.02 -8.85 -5.44
CA PRO A 39 9.61 -8.14 -6.65
C PRO A 39 9.34 -6.65 -6.38
N GLY A 40 8.83 -6.31 -5.19
CA GLY A 40 8.65 -4.92 -4.77
C GLY A 40 9.97 -4.16 -4.66
N MET A 41 10.96 -4.71 -3.95
CA MET A 41 12.29 -4.12 -3.84
C MET A 41 13.01 -4.01 -5.20
N ALA A 42 12.89 -5.00 -6.07
CA ALA A 42 13.41 -4.94 -7.43
C ALA A 42 12.73 -3.84 -8.25
N GLY A 43 11.41 -3.67 -8.10
CA GLY A 43 10.65 -2.59 -8.72
C GLY A 43 11.11 -1.22 -8.25
N ILE A 44 11.36 -1.04 -6.95
CA ILE A 44 11.93 0.21 -6.39
C ILE A 44 13.31 0.50 -6.99
N PHE A 45 14.19 -0.50 -7.07
CA PHE A 45 15.53 -0.33 -7.65
C PHE A 45 15.46 0.12 -9.11
N VAL A 46 14.62 -0.54 -9.93
CA VAL A 46 14.42 -0.16 -11.33
C VAL A 46 13.78 1.22 -11.43
N GLY A 47 12.79 1.53 -10.60
CA GLY A 47 12.15 2.85 -10.53
C GLY A 47 13.15 3.98 -10.29
N TYR A 48 14.09 3.84 -9.35
CA TYR A 48 15.16 4.82 -9.15
C TYR A 48 16.13 4.92 -10.34
N GLY A 49 16.39 3.80 -11.03
CA GLY A 49 17.13 3.81 -12.29
C GLY A 49 16.43 4.64 -13.38
N LEU A 50 15.12 4.47 -13.53
CA LEU A 50 14.29 5.25 -14.46
C LEU A 50 14.23 6.73 -14.08
N LEU A 51 14.08 7.04 -12.79
CA LEU A 51 14.17 8.41 -12.27
C LEU A 51 15.53 9.04 -12.57
N ALA A 52 16.63 8.29 -12.46
CA ALA A 52 17.96 8.78 -12.81
C ALA A 52 18.07 9.14 -14.29
N VAL A 53 17.51 8.31 -15.19
CA VAL A 53 17.44 8.61 -16.63
C VAL A 53 16.61 9.86 -16.90
N TRP A 54 15.44 9.98 -16.28
CA TRP A 54 14.58 11.16 -16.42
C TRP A 54 15.25 12.43 -15.89
N CYS A 55 15.96 12.34 -14.77
CA CYS A 55 16.77 13.44 -14.22
C CYS A 55 17.85 13.93 -15.18
N ILE A 56 18.60 13.03 -15.81
CA ILE A 56 19.62 13.38 -16.82
C ILE A 56 18.98 14.17 -17.96
N TYR A 57 17.77 13.78 -18.36
CA TYR A 57 17.00 14.46 -19.39
C TYR A 57 16.57 15.87 -18.95
N LEU A 58 15.99 16.01 -17.75
CA LEU A 58 15.59 17.29 -17.16
C LEU A 58 16.75 18.28 -17.04
N VAL A 59 17.92 17.83 -16.60
CA VAL A 59 19.11 18.69 -16.48
C VAL A 59 19.53 19.26 -17.84
N ARG A 60 19.43 18.46 -18.90
CA ARG A 60 19.74 18.91 -20.29
C ARG A 60 18.68 19.86 -20.84
N LEU A 61 17.42 19.70 -20.42
CA LEU A 61 16.33 20.61 -20.78
C LEU A 61 16.36 21.92 -19.96
N GLY A 62 17.17 22.03 -18.91
CA GLY A 62 17.22 23.21 -18.03
C GLY A 62 17.32 24.55 -18.77
N GLY A 63 18.12 24.62 -19.83
CA GLY A 63 18.25 25.84 -20.64
C GLY A 63 16.99 26.22 -21.45
N LEU A 64 16.09 25.27 -21.73
CA LEU A 64 14.79 25.53 -22.36
C LEU A 64 13.76 26.03 -21.33
N TYR A 65 13.80 25.48 -20.11
CA TYR A 65 12.94 25.94 -19.02
C TYR A 65 13.20 27.42 -18.68
N CYS A 66 14.44 27.89 -18.79
CA CYS A 66 14.76 29.32 -18.67
C CYS A 66 14.18 30.21 -19.79
N ARG A 67 13.75 29.62 -20.93
CA ARG A 67 13.24 30.33 -22.10
C ARG A 67 11.86 29.83 -22.53
N LEU A 68 11.04 29.39 -21.57
CA LEU A 68 9.70 28.83 -21.79
C LEU A 68 8.81 29.67 -22.72
N GLU A 69 8.85 31.00 -22.58
CA GLU A 69 8.03 31.91 -23.40
C GLU A 69 8.39 31.87 -24.89
N SER A 70 9.68 31.68 -25.21
CA SER A 70 10.14 31.57 -26.61
C SER A 70 9.77 30.25 -27.26
N VAL A 71 9.56 29.19 -26.47
CA VAL A 71 9.31 27.83 -26.95
C VAL A 71 7.81 27.53 -27.04
N MET A 72 7.04 27.92 -26.02
CA MET A 72 5.61 27.58 -25.90
C MET A 72 4.69 28.80 -26.03
N GLY A 73 5.24 30.01 -26.21
CA GLY A 73 4.48 31.25 -26.16
C GLY A 73 4.01 31.62 -24.76
N LYS A 74 3.33 32.77 -24.65
CA LYS A 74 2.80 33.29 -23.37
C LYS A 74 1.75 32.37 -22.75
N ALA A 75 0.81 31.89 -23.57
CA ALA A 75 -0.27 31.02 -23.11
C ALA A 75 0.26 29.66 -22.63
N GLY A 76 1.19 29.04 -23.36
CA GLY A 76 1.79 27.76 -22.96
C GLY A 76 2.63 27.86 -21.69
N LYS A 77 3.40 28.95 -21.53
CA LYS A 77 4.13 29.26 -20.30
C LYS A 77 3.18 29.41 -19.09
N LEU A 78 2.06 30.12 -19.27
CA LEU A 78 1.05 30.29 -18.22
C LEU A 78 0.39 28.96 -17.85
N LEU A 79 -0.02 28.17 -18.84
CA LEU A 79 -0.63 26.85 -18.62
C LEU A 79 0.31 25.93 -17.84
N LEU A 80 1.59 25.88 -18.24
CA LEU A 80 2.59 25.08 -17.56
C LEU A 80 2.78 25.53 -16.10
N ALA A 81 2.83 26.85 -15.88
CA ALA A 81 2.96 27.43 -14.55
C ALA A 81 1.80 27.02 -13.64
N VAL A 82 0.55 27.19 -14.11
CA VAL A 82 -0.66 26.82 -13.37
C VAL A 82 -0.63 25.34 -13.01
N MET A 83 -0.23 24.48 -13.94
CA MET A 83 -0.21 23.04 -13.73
C MET A 83 0.84 22.60 -12.70
N TYR A 84 2.06 23.19 -12.71
CA TYR A 84 3.04 22.99 -11.63
C TYR A 84 2.54 23.53 -10.27
N LEU A 85 1.86 24.67 -10.26
CA LEU A 85 1.30 25.25 -9.03
C LEU A 85 0.20 24.36 -8.45
N CYS A 86 -0.72 23.86 -9.27
CA CYS A 86 -1.73 22.90 -8.85
C CYS A 86 -1.07 21.66 -8.24
N TYR A 87 -0.08 21.07 -8.93
CA TYR A 87 0.69 19.94 -8.41
C TYR A 87 1.28 20.21 -7.03
N LEU A 88 1.90 21.38 -6.82
CA LEU A 88 2.51 21.76 -5.53
C LEU A 88 1.47 21.92 -4.41
N LEU A 89 0.31 22.51 -4.71
CA LEU A 89 -0.77 22.69 -3.72
C LEU A 89 -1.35 21.35 -3.30
N PHE A 90 -1.62 20.47 -4.27
CA PHE A 90 -2.15 19.13 -4.05
C PHE A 90 -1.15 18.22 -3.31
N LEU A 91 0.12 18.21 -3.72
CA LEU A 91 1.17 17.49 -3.01
C LEU A 91 1.37 18.05 -1.59
N GLY A 92 1.28 19.37 -1.43
CA GLY A 92 1.37 20.04 -0.13
C GLY A 92 0.23 19.64 0.81
N GLY A 93 -1.01 19.65 0.33
CA GLY A 93 -2.19 19.28 1.12
C GLY A 93 -2.15 17.81 1.56
N THR A 94 -1.82 16.90 0.64
CA THR A 94 -1.72 15.46 0.95
C THR A 94 -0.56 15.16 1.91
N LEU A 95 0.61 15.77 1.71
CA LEU A 95 1.74 15.62 2.62
C LEU A 95 1.43 16.19 4.00
N LEU A 96 0.81 17.37 4.06
CA LEU A 96 0.45 18.02 5.32
C LEU A 96 -0.56 17.20 6.12
N ARG A 97 -1.58 16.65 5.45
CA ARG A 97 -2.59 15.80 6.09
C ARG A 97 -1.94 14.58 6.76
N ARG A 98 -1.09 13.86 6.03
CA ARG A 98 -0.36 12.71 6.59
C ARG A 98 0.52 13.10 7.76
N MET A 99 1.28 14.20 7.64
CA MET A 99 2.10 14.69 8.74
C MET A 99 1.26 15.09 9.96
N ALA A 100 0.08 15.67 9.75
CA ALA A 100 -0.84 16.07 10.80
C ALA A 100 -1.49 14.87 11.50
N GLU A 101 -1.90 13.84 10.75
CA GLU A 101 -2.37 12.55 11.27
C GLU A 101 -1.29 11.91 12.17
N LEU A 102 -0.04 11.86 11.68
CA LEU A 102 1.10 11.33 12.44
C LEU A 102 1.39 12.14 13.70
N ALA A 103 1.41 13.47 13.60
CA ALA A 103 1.64 14.34 14.75
C ALA A 103 0.51 14.23 15.79
N ALA A 104 -0.75 14.17 15.36
CA ALA A 104 -1.90 14.00 16.24
C ALA A 104 -1.89 12.64 16.94
N ALA A 105 -1.58 11.56 16.22
CA ALA A 105 -1.57 10.21 16.77
C ALA A 105 -0.44 9.99 17.79
N TYR A 106 0.76 10.53 17.52
CA TYR A 106 1.96 10.15 18.27
C TYR A 106 2.59 11.26 19.13
N LEU A 107 2.39 12.54 18.80
CA LEU A 107 3.03 13.65 19.51
C LEU A 107 2.08 14.43 20.42
N THR A 108 0.82 14.60 20.00
CA THR A 108 -0.12 15.50 20.69
C THR A 108 -1.41 14.78 21.03
N ALA A 109 -1.47 14.15 22.20
CA ALA A 109 -2.69 13.53 22.71
C ALA A 109 -3.82 14.57 22.82
N GLY A 110 -4.88 14.39 22.03
CA GLY A 110 -6.10 15.21 22.09
C GLY A 110 -6.08 16.54 21.34
N VAL A 111 -5.04 16.85 20.55
CA VAL A 111 -5.06 18.01 19.65
C VAL A 111 -5.65 17.59 18.30
N PRO A 112 -6.64 18.31 17.75
CA PRO A 112 -7.21 17.98 16.45
C PRO A 112 -6.16 18.11 15.34
N GLN A 113 -6.20 17.17 14.39
CA GLN A 113 -5.23 17.08 13.29
C GLN A 113 -5.12 18.39 12.49
N GLU A 114 -6.22 19.14 12.34
CA GLU A 114 -6.27 20.38 11.57
C GLU A 114 -5.40 21.47 12.22
N LEU A 115 -5.33 21.52 13.55
CA LEU A 115 -4.46 22.43 14.28
C LEU A 115 -3.00 21.99 14.21
N CYS A 116 -2.72 20.68 14.31
CA CYS A 116 -1.38 20.14 14.11
C CYS A 116 -0.85 20.50 12.72
N GLY A 117 -1.67 20.33 11.68
CA GLY A 117 -1.35 20.74 10.32
C GLY A 117 -1.04 22.24 10.22
N LEU A 118 -1.84 23.10 10.85
CA LEU A 118 -1.58 24.54 10.84
C LEU A 118 -0.21 24.90 11.48
N PHE A 119 0.13 24.29 12.61
CA PHE A 119 1.43 24.52 13.28
C PHE A 119 2.60 24.00 12.45
N LEU A 120 2.49 22.81 11.85
CA LEU A 120 3.52 22.23 10.98
C LEU A 120 3.73 23.11 9.74
N LEU A 121 2.66 23.64 9.16
CA LEU A 121 2.74 24.51 8.00
C LEU A 121 3.36 25.87 8.34
N ALA A 122 3.03 26.44 9.50
CA ALA A 122 3.67 27.63 10.02
C ALA A 122 5.18 27.40 10.24
N ALA A 123 5.55 26.28 10.88
CA ALA A 123 6.95 25.91 11.08
C ALA A 123 7.72 25.76 9.76
N ALA A 124 7.12 25.11 8.76
CA ALA A 124 7.70 24.97 7.43
C ALA A 124 7.85 26.32 6.70
N GLY A 125 6.87 27.21 6.83
CA GLY A 125 6.87 28.56 6.26
C GLY A 125 7.96 29.46 6.84
N PHE A 126 8.11 29.50 8.16
CA PHE A 126 9.17 30.27 8.82
C PHE A 126 10.57 29.69 8.61
N GLY A 127 10.68 28.35 8.55
CA GLY A 127 11.98 27.67 8.53
C GLY A 127 12.73 27.75 7.20
N VAL A 128 12.05 27.66 6.05
CA VAL A 128 12.73 27.50 4.75
C VAL A 128 13.13 28.84 4.10
N GLY A 129 12.42 29.94 4.43
CA GLY A 129 12.66 31.25 3.84
C GLY A 129 12.42 31.30 2.31
N SER A 130 12.27 32.49 1.75
CA SER A 130 12.03 32.68 0.31
C SER A 130 13.28 32.56 -0.56
N GLU A 131 14.47 32.52 0.04
CA GLU A 131 15.75 32.59 -0.67
C GLU A 131 16.40 31.22 -0.84
N VAL A 132 16.89 30.95 -2.05
CA VAL A 132 17.56 29.68 -2.40
C VAL A 132 18.79 29.41 -1.53
N GLN A 133 19.53 30.46 -1.14
CA GLN A 133 20.74 30.36 -0.33
C GLN A 133 20.47 29.97 1.12
N LYS A 134 19.40 30.49 1.73
CA LYS A 134 18.99 30.14 3.10
C LYS A 134 18.59 28.68 3.15
N ARG A 135 17.78 28.24 2.18
CA ARG A 135 17.40 26.83 2.02
C ARG A 135 18.60 25.91 1.79
N GLY A 136 19.57 26.31 0.98
CA GLY A 136 20.79 25.53 0.74
C GLY A 136 21.65 25.35 2.00
N ARG A 137 21.75 26.39 2.83
CA ARG A 137 22.43 26.31 4.14
C ARG A 137 21.66 25.43 5.12
N LEU A 138 20.33 25.56 5.17
CA LEU A 138 19.47 24.70 5.99
C LEU A 138 19.62 23.22 5.61
N ALA A 139 19.60 22.91 4.32
CA ALA A 139 19.79 21.54 3.84
C ALA A 139 21.17 20.98 4.21
N GLU A 140 22.22 21.81 4.13
CA GLU A 140 23.57 21.42 4.54
C GLU A 140 23.67 21.12 6.04
N ALA A 141 22.94 21.87 6.87
CA ALA A 141 22.87 21.63 8.30
C ALA A 141 22.04 20.38 8.66
N LEU A 142 20.87 20.18 8.03
CA LEU A 142 19.95 19.07 8.33
C LEU A 142 20.39 17.72 7.76
N TYR A 143 21.08 17.73 6.61
CA TYR A 143 21.51 16.51 5.92
C TYR A 143 22.22 15.48 6.82
N PRO A 144 23.28 15.83 7.58
CA PRO A 144 23.98 14.86 8.41
C PRO A 144 23.09 14.27 9.51
N TRP A 145 22.16 15.04 10.07
CA TRP A 145 21.25 14.57 11.12
C TRP A 145 20.21 13.61 10.57
N ILE A 146 19.58 13.95 9.45
CA ILE A 146 18.52 13.10 8.87
C ILE A 146 19.13 11.83 8.27
N VAL A 147 20.15 11.96 7.43
CA VAL A 147 20.79 10.79 6.80
C VAL A 147 21.57 9.97 7.82
N GLY A 148 22.29 10.63 8.73
CA GLY A 148 23.00 9.94 9.81
C GLY A 148 22.03 9.23 10.75
N GLY A 149 20.90 9.86 11.08
CA GLY A 149 19.82 9.25 11.83
C GLY A 149 19.33 7.97 11.15
N ILE A 150 18.88 8.05 9.89
CA ILE A 150 18.41 6.87 9.15
C ILE A 150 19.48 5.77 9.10
N LEU A 151 20.76 6.11 8.90
CA LEU A 151 21.85 5.12 8.91
C LEU A 151 22.04 4.45 10.27
N ILE A 152 21.96 5.20 11.37
CA ILE A 152 22.04 4.64 12.73
C ILE A 152 20.82 3.75 12.99
N LEU A 153 19.62 4.17 12.60
CA LEU A 153 18.40 3.35 12.70
C LEU A 153 18.61 2.02 11.98
N LEU A 154 19.01 2.06 10.71
CA LEU A 154 19.25 0.85 9.92
C LEU A 154 20.31 -0.05 10.57
N LEU A 155 21.40 0.53 11.10
CA LEU A 155 22.44 -0.24 11.80
C LEU A 155 21.89 -0.93 13.06
N LEU A 156 21.07 -0.24 13.84
CA LEU A 156 20.48 -0.78 15.07
C LEU A 156 19.40 -1.83 14.80
N THR A 157 18.80 -1.84 13.60
CA THR A 157 17.85 -2.89 13.20
C THR A 157 18.53 -4.20 12.82
N VAL A 158 19.81 -4.20 12.40
CA VAL A 158 20.52 -5.41 11.93
C VAL A 158 20.46 -6.57 12.93
N PRO A 159 20.72 -6.40 14.24
CA PRO A 159 20.65 -7.50 15.20
C PRO A 159 19.23 -8.06 15.41
N GLN A 160 18.20 -7.29 15.05
CA GLN A 160 16.79 -7.66 15.23
C GLN A 160 16.23 -8.41 14.01
N MET A 161 17.00 -8.53 12.92
CA MET A 161 16.53 -9.15 11.69
C MET A 161 16.55 -10.68 11.79
N HIS A 162 15.44 -11.32 11.40
CA HIS A 162 15.32 -12.76 11.29
C HIS A 162 15.65 -13.19 9.85
N PHE A 163 16.65 -14.08 9.69
CA PHE A 163 17.05 -14.58 8.38
C PHE A 163 15.96 -15.42 7.70
N SER A 164 15.11 -16.09 8.49
CA SER A 164 13.95 -16.83 7.99
C SER A 164 13.02 -15.96 7.16
N SER A 165 12.79 -14.70 7.56
CA SER A 165 11.94 -13.75 6.83
C SER A 165 12.42 -13.51 5.39
N PHE A 166 13.73 -13.52 5.16
CA PHE A 166 14.29 -13.39 3.81
C PHE A 166 14.16 -14.69 3.01
N GLU A 167 14.33 -15.84 3.67
CA GLU A 167 14.14 -17.15 3.03
C GLU A 167 12.69 -17.35 2.58
N ASP A 168 11.73 -16.96 3.42
CA ASP A 168 10.30 -17.04 3.12
C ASP A 168 9.92 -16.11 1.98
N ALA A 169 10.45 -14.88 1.98
CA ALA A 169 10.26 -13.95 0.86
C ALA A 169 10.84 -14.50 -0.45
N TRP A 170 11.98 -15.20 -0.38
CA TRP A 170 12.60 -15.84 -1.53
C TRP A 170 11.79 -17.04 -2.04
N LYS A 171 11.33 -17.92 -1.15
CA LYS A 171 10.48 -19.07 -1.49
C LYS A 171 9.18 -18.60 -2.13
N THR A 172 8.53 -17.60 -1.53
CA THR A 172 7.29 -17.01 -2.05
C THR A 172 7.50 -16.40 -3.44
N ALA A 173 8.59 -15.67 -3.65
CA ALA A 173 8.88 -15.10 -4.97
C ALA A 173 9.10 -16.17 -6.05
N LYS A 174 9.56 -17.37 -5.67
CA LYS A 174 9.77 -18.49 -6.60
C LYS A 174 8.50 -19.30 -6.86
N SER A 175 7.60 -19.40 -5.88
CA SER A 175 6.37 -20.19 -5.97
C SER A 175 5.21 -19.44 -6.63
N VAL A 176 5.17 -18.11 -6.51
CA VAL A 176 4.14 -17.27 -7.14
C VAL A 176 4.39 -17.15 -8.64
N GLU A 177 3.31 -17.10 -9.42
CA GLU A 177 3.37 -16.95 -10.87
C GLU A 177 4.20 -15.73 -11.30
N ILE A 178 4.86 -15.87 -12.46
CA ILE A 178 5.67 -14.80 -13.04
C ILE A 178 4.81 -13.55 -13.33
N VAL A 179 3.54 -13.75 -13.70
CA VAL A 179 2.61 -12.67 -14.00
C VAL A 179 2.32 -11.83 -12.74
N ASP A 180 1.94 -12.48 -11.64
CA ASP A 180 1.70 -11.85 -10.34
C ASP A 180 2.90 -11.06 -9.82
N ASN A 181 4.08 -11.69 -9.86
CA ASN A 181 5.33 -11.02 -9.48
C ASN A 181 5.64 -9.83 -10.41
N GLY A 182 5.29 -9.93 -11.69
CA GLY A 182 5.39 -8.85 -12.67
C GLY A 182 4.48 -7.67 -12.34
N ILE A 183 3.26 -7.91 -11.86
CA ILE A 183 2.31 -6.87 -11.44
C ILE A 183 2.84 -6.13 -10.21
N LEU A 184 3.27 -6.86 -9.17
CA LEU A 184 3.85 -6.28 -7.95
C LEU A 184 5.11 -5.46 -8.26
N PHE A 185 5.96 -5.99 -9.14
CA PHE A 185 7.13 -5.26 -9.64
C PHE A 185 6.72 -3.96 -10.34
N GLY A 186 5.76 -4.02 -11.26
CA GLY A 186 5.25 -2.86 -12.00
C GLY A 186 4.66 -1.77 -11.11
N TRP A 187 3.85 -2.15 -10.10
CA TRP A 187 3.30 -1.22 -9.12
C TRP A 187 4.38 -0.51 -8.31
N ASN A 188 5.45 -1.21 -7.91
CA ASN A 188 6.53 -0.58 -7.15
C ASN A 188 7.43 0.30 -8.01
N VAL A 189 7.62 -0.03 -9.30
CA VAL A 189 8.23 0.90 -10.27
C VAL A 189 7.40 2.18 -10.35
N TRP A 190 6.08 2.05 -10.51
CA TRP A 190 5.17 3.17 -10.63
C TRP A 190 5.12 4.05 -9.37
N ARG A 191 4.94 3.45 -8.19
CA ARG A 191 4.97 4.15 -6.89
C ARG A 191 6.29 4.90 -6.68
N THR A 192 7.40 4.34 -7.15
CA THR A 192 8.72 5.00 -7.08
C THR A 192 8.78 6.21 -7.99
N LEU A 193 8.29 6.10 -9.23
CA LEU A 193 8.23 7.21 -10.19
C LEU A 193 7.33 8.34 -9.67
N GLU A 194 6.17 8.00 -9.11
CA GLU A 194 5.24 8.97 -8.49
C GLU A 194 5.90 9.72 -7.32
N ASN A 195 6.51 9.02 -6.37
CA ASN A 195 7.25 9.64 -5.27
C ASN A 195 8.43 10.51 -5.76
N GLY A 196 9.03 10.13 -6.89
CA GLY A 196 10.09 10.88 -7.55
C GLY A 196 9.61 12.09 -8.35
N THR A 197 8.31 12.31 -8.55
CA THR A 197 7.76 13.41 -9.35
C THR A 197 8.26 14.82 -8.96
N PRO A 198 8.58 15.15 -7.69
CA PRO A 198 9.16 16.45 -7.33
C PRO A 198 10.46 16.79 -8.09
N ILE A 199 11.16 15.80 -8.63
CA ILE A 199 12.31 15.99 -9.53
C ILE A 199 11.95 16.84 -10.76
N ALA A 200 10.69 16.84 -11.21
CA ALA A 200 10.23 17.67 -12.32
C ALA A 200 10.42 19.19 -12.09
N LEU A 201 10.62 19.61 -10.83
CA LEU A 201 10.90 20.99 -10.44
C LEU A 201 12.39 21.38 -10.60
N LEU A 202 13.28 20.39 -10.76
CA LEU A 202 14.72 20.58 -10.88
C LEU A 202 15.12 21.62 -11.94
N PRO A 203 14.52 21.67 -13.14
CA PRO A 203 14.89 22.66 -14.15
C PRO A 203 14.78 24.12 -13.68
N PHE A 204 13.80 24.44 -12.81
CA PHE A 204 13.63 25.77 -12.24
C PHE A 204 14.74 26.14 -11.25
N LEU A 205 15.31 25.14 -10.56
CA LEU A 205 16.42 25.32 -9.62
C LEU A 205 17.75 25.53 -10.34
N LEU A 206 17.96 24.92 -11.51
CA LEU A 206 19.25 24.94 -12.22
C LEU A 206 19.77 26.35 -12.56
N GLY A 207 18.87 27.33 -12.74
CA GLY A 207 19.25 28.73 -12.96
C GLY A 207 19.98 29.39 -11.79
N HIS A 208 19.93 28.78 -10.59
CA HIS A 208 20.57 29.27 -9.37
C HIS A 208 21.81 28.45 -8.99
N VAL A 209 22.30 27.55 -9.84
CA VAL A 209 23.48 26.72 -9.54
C VAL A 209 24.73 27.37 -10.11
N GLN A 210 25.82 27.41 -9.32
CA GLN A 210 27.05 28.13 -9.70
C GLN A 210 27.75 27.60 -10.97
N LYS A 211 27.63 26.30 -11.27
CA LYS A 211 28.32 25.65 -12.39
C LYS A 211 27.39 25.34 -13.55
N GLU A 212 27.96 25.14 -14.74
CA GLU A 212 27.22 24.78 -15.96
C GLU A 212 26.37 23.51 -15.78
N HIS A 213 25.21 23.50 -16.44
CA HIS A 213 24.21 22.43 -16.40
C HIS A 213 24.81 21.01 -16.60
N ARG A 214 25.83 20.85 -17.44
CA ARG A 214 26.42 19.53 -17.73
C ARG A 214 27.17 18.94 -16.53
N SER A 215 27.82 19.79 -15.74
CA SER A 215 28.55 19.38 -14.53
C SER A 215 27.63 19.00 -13.37
N VAL A 216 26.34 19.34 -13.46
CA VAL A 216 25.30 19.08 -12.45
C VAL A 216 24.70 17.68 -12.59
N ILE A 217 24.87 17.01 -13.73
CA ILE A 217 24.29 15.68 -13.97
C ILE A 217 24.75 14.65 -12.92
N LEU A 218 26.07 14.56 -12.68
CA LEU A 218 26.63 13.59 -11.74
C LEU A 218 26.07 13.75 -10.31
N PRO A 219 26.15 14.93 -9.66
CA PRO A 219 25.63 15.09 -8.30
C PRO A 219 24.11 14.85 -8.21
N VAL A 220 23.34 15.23 -9.23
CA VAL A 220 21.89 14.92 -9.27
C VAL A 220 21.67 13.40 -9.33
N THR A 221 22.35 12.69 -10.23
CA THR A 221 22.19 11.22 -10.31
C THR A 221 22.66 10.51 -9.04
N GLN A 222 23.70 11.02 -8.38
CA GLN A 222 24.16 10.49 -7.09
C GLN A 222 23.12 10.71 -5.98
N SER A 223 22.43 11.85 -5.95
CA SER A 223 21.37 12.08 -4.97
C SER A 223 20.22 11.08 -5.09
N ILE A 224 19.81 10.73 -6.31
CA ILE A 224 18.74 9.76 -6.58
C ILE A 224 19.14 8.37 -6.11
N TRP A 225 20.36 7.92 -6.46
CA TRP A 225 20.87 6.62 -6.05
C TRP A 225 21.07 6.52 -4.54
N LYS A 226 21.53 7.59 -3.88
CA LYS A 226 21.63 7.64 -2.41
C LYS A 226 20.26 7.48 -1.75
N THR A 227 19.25 8.19 -2.24
CA THR A 227 17.88 8.03 -1.75
C THR A 227 17.36 6.61 -1.98
N GLY A 228 17.54 6.07 -3.19
CA GLY A 228 17.08 4.72 -3.51
C GLY A 228 17.73 3.62 -2.69
N LEU A 229 19.05 3.70 -2.47
CA LEU A 229 19.78 2.75 -1.62
C LEU A 229 19.28 2.78 -0.17
N LEU A 230 19.02 3.96 0.40
CA LEU A 230 18.49 4.08 1.76
C LEU A 230 17.07 3.53 1.87
N VAL A 231 16.22 3.77 0.87
CA VAL A 231 14.85 3.23 0.84
C VAL A 231 14.86 1.71 0.74
N ILE A 232 15.68 1.14 -0.14
CA ILE A 232 15.82 -0.32 -0.26
C ILE A 232 16.38 -0.92 1.04
N ALA A 233 17.38 -0.28 1.66
CA ALA A 233 17.88 -0.71 2.96
C ALA A 233 16.79 -0.67 4.04
N GLY A 234 15.91 0.35 4.02
CA GLY A 234 14.72 0.42 4.86
C GLY A 234 13.72 -0.71 4.61
N SER A 235 13.44 -1.03 3.34
CA SER A 235 12.61 -2.20 2.98
C SER A 235 13.21 -3.51 3.47
N MET A 236 14.53 -3.69 3.31
CA MET A 236 15.21 -4.88 3.82
C MET A 236 15.12 -4.96 5.35
N ALA A 237 15.24 -3.84 6.05
CA ALA A 237 15.11 -3.80 7.50
C ALA A 237 13.68 -4.15 7.96
N LEU A 238 12.66 -3.57 7.33
CA LEU A 238 11.26 -3.89 7.63
C LEU A 238 10.94 -5.35 7.33
N LEU A 239 11.40 -5.87 6.19
CA LEU A 239 11.22 -7.28 5.83
C LEU A 239 11.94 -8.20 6.82
N GLY A 240 13.17 -7.87 7.23
CA GLY A 240 13.94 -8.67 8.18
C GLY A 240 13.33 -8.72 9.56
N VAL A 241 12.75 -7.61 10.04
CA VAL A 241 12.18 -7.51 11.39
C VAL A 241 10.74 -8.03 11.46
N PHE A 242 9.87 -7.60 10.55
CA PHE A 242 8.43 -7.92 10.60
C PHE A 242 8.00 -9.01 9.62
N GLY A 243 8.84 -9.37 8.65
CA GLY A 243 8.44 -10.21 7.53
C GLY A 243 7.49 -9.49 6.56
N ARG A 244 7.14 -10.17 5.46
CA ARG A 244 6.27 -9.62 4.42
C ARG A 244 4.86 -9.36 4.93
N ARG A 245 4.25 -10.37 5.56
CA ARG A 245 2.88 -10.33 6.11
C ARG A 245 2.77 -9.33 7.27
N GLY A 246 3.73 -9.32 8.20
CA GLY A 246 3.74 -8.39 9.33
C GLY A 246 3.92 -6.93 8.90
N THR A 247 4.70 -6.68 7.84
CA THR A 247 4.81 -5.33 7.26
C THR A 247 3.53 -4.90 6.56
N ALA A 248 2.82 -5.81 5.89
CA ALA A 248 1.55 -5.51 5.24
C ALA A 248 0.40 -5.23 6.23
N ALA A 249 0.41 -5.91 7.38
CA ALA A 249 -0.61 -5.78 8.42
C ALA A 249 -0.45 -4.50 9.28
N ALA A 250 0.76 -3.95 9.39
CA ALA A 250 1.01 -2.76 10.19
C ALA A 250 0.56 -1.48 9.46
N GLN A 251 -0.22 -0.63 10.14
CA GLN A 251 -0.70 0.64 9.59
C GLN A 251 0.45 1.62 9.25
N ASP A 252 1.48 1.69 10.10
CA ASP A 252 2.71 2.45 9.87
C ASP A 252 3.95 1.62 10.28
N PRO A 253 4.42 0.71 9.40
CA PRO A 253 5.48 -0.24 9.74
C PRO A 253 6.81 0.44 10.10
N LEU A 254 7.09 1.58 9.47
CA LEU A 254 8.31 2.33 9.75
C LEU A 254 8.30 2.94 11.16
N LEU A 255 7.15 3.42 11.64
CA LEU A 255 7.04 3.94 13.00
C LEU A 255 7.11 2.80 14.01
N LEU A 256 6.51 1.65 13.70
CA LEU A 256 6.62 0.45 14.53
C LEU A 256 8.08 -0.01 14.64
N LEU A 257 8.83 0.04 13.53
CA LEU A 257 10.28 -0.23 13.53
C LEU A 257 11.02 0.74 14.47
N MET A 258 10.71 2.03 14.40
CA MET A 258 11.32 3.04 15.26
C MET A 258 11.02 2.79 16.74
N ALA A 259 9.80 2.34 17.06
CA ALA A 259 9.40 1.96 18.42
C ALA A 259 10.10 0.71 18.94
N GLY A 260 10.37 -0.28 18.07
CA GLY A 260 11.06 -1.52 18.42
C GLY A 260 12.59 -1.39 18.58
N THR A 261 13.20 -0.32 18.07
CA THR A 261 14.65 -0.12 18.15
C THR A 261 15.11 0.42 19.52
N SER A 262 15.41 -0.49 20.46
CA SER A 262 16.03 -0.13 21.75
C SER A 262 17.56 -0.20 21.69
N LEU A 263 18.26 0.79 22.27
CA LEU A 263 19.71 0.69 22.49
C LEU A 263 20.04 -0.35 23.58
N PRO A 264 21.05 -1.22 23.38
CA PRO A 264 21.51 -2.12 24.41
C PRO A 264 22.01 -1.32 25.62
N GLY A 265 21.41 -1.56 26.79
CA GLY A 265 21.76 -0.88 28.05
C GLY A 265 20.71 0.09 28.62
N GLY A 266 19.52 0.22 28.01
CA GLY A 266 18.38 0.90 28.63
C GLY A 266 18.55 2.42 28.85
N PHE A 267 19.43 3.07 28.07
CA PHE A 267 19.83 4.46 28.31
C PHE A 267 18.70 5.48 28.07
N LEU A 268 17.68 5.14 27.27
CA LEU A 268 16.50 5.96 26.99
C LEU A 268 15.27 5.06 26.74
N GLU A 269 14.20 5.23 27.52
CA GLU A 269 12.94 4.48 27.40
C GLU A 269 12.06 4.89 26.19
N ARG A 270 12.33 6.04 25.56
CA ARG A 270 11.58 6.58 24.41
C ARG A 270 12.50 7.04 23.28
N PHE A 271 13.22 6.10 22.68
CA PHE A 271 14.13 6.38 21.55
C PHE A 271 13.38 6.62 20.23
N ASP A 272 12.15 6.12 20.13
CA ASP A 272 11.16 6.38 19.08
C ASP A 272 10.93 7.87 18.81
N ILE A 273 10.91 8.71 19.85
CA ILE A 273 10.76 10.17 19.74
C ILE A 273 11.91 10.79 18.94
N LEU A 274 13.14 10.30 19.11
CA LEU A 274 14.31 10.80 18.38
C LEU A 274 14.17 10.52 16.88
N TRP A 275 13.74 9.32 16.52
CA TRP A 275 13.53 8.93 15.12
C TRP A 275 12.39 9.71 14.47
N MET A 276 11.30 9.89 15.21
CA MET A 276 10.17 10.69 14.76
C MET A 276 10.56 12.14 14.55
N ALA A 277 11.42 12.71 15.41
CA ALA A 277 11.97 14.05 15.23
C ALA A 277 12.81 14.15 13.94
N PHE A 278 13.69 13.17 13.66
CA PHE A 278 14.46 13.17 12.40
C PHE A 278 13.57 13.05 11.16
N LEU A 279 12.56 12.17 11.21
CA LEU A 279 11.59 12.00 10.13
C LEU A 279 10.80 13.30 9.89
N LEU A 280 10.23 13.88 10.96
CA LEU A 280 9.46 15.12 10.89
C LEU A 280 10.30 16.31 10.42
N MET A 281 11.57 16.42 10.82
CA MET A 281 12.46 17.46 10.30
C MET A 281 12.65 17.37 8.79
N GLY A 282 12.79 16.16 8.24
CA GLY A 282 12.91 15.97 6.79
C GLY A 282 11.59 16.19 6.04
N LEU A 283 10.47 15.79 6.63
CA LEU A 283 9.14 16.07 6.07
C LEU A 283 8.81 17.57 6.10
N LEU A 284 9.14 18.28 7.17
CA LEU A 284 9.05 19.75 7.25
C LEU A 284 9.94 20.43 6.22
N PHE A 285 11.16 19.92 5.99
CA PHE A 285 12.02 20.42 4.93
C PHE A 285 11.38 20.23 3.54
N THR A 286 10.72 19.09 3.31
CA THR A 286 9.96 18.82 2.07
C THR A 286 8.77 19.76 1.93
N LEU A 287 7.97 19.93 2.99
CA LEU A 287 6.82 20.83 3.00
C LEU A 287 7.22 22.29 2.73
N GLY A 288 8.27 22.78 3.41
CA GLY A 288 8.77 24.13 3.16
C GLY A 288 9.42 24.27 1.77
N SER A 289 9.95 23.19 1.21
CA SER A 289 10.41 23.18 -0.18
C SER A 289 9.27 23.40 -1.18
N LEU A 290 8.07 22.89 -0.90
CA LEU A 290 6.88 23.13 -1.74
C LEU A 290 6.51 24.62 -1.74
N LEU A 291 6.45 25.25 -0.56
CA LEU A 291 6.18 26.68 -0.42
C LEU A 291 7.20 27.56 -1.17
N PHE A 292 8.47 27.17 -1.11
CA PHE A 292 9.53 27.81 -1.88
C PHE A 292 9.30 27.68 -3.39
N TYR A 293 8.96 26.48 -3.88
CA TYR A 293 8.76 26.26 -5.32
C TYR A 293 7.53 26.97 -5.87
N VAL A 294 6.47 27.15 -5.06
CA VAL A 294 5.32 27.99 -5.43
C VAL A 294 5.81 29.41 -5.71
N SER A 295 6.55 29.99 -4.77
CA SER A 295 7.09 31.35 -4.91
C SER A 295 8.00 31.47 -6.15
N LEU A 296 8.91 30.50 -6.33
CA LEU A 296 9.89 30.46 -7.41
C LEU A 296 9.24 30.36 -8.81
N ILE A 297 8.24 29.48 -8.97
CA ILE A 297 7.58 29.28 -10.26
C ILE A 297 6.81 30.53 -10.66
N GLY A 298 6.08 31.15 -9.71
CA GLY A 298 5.34 32.37 -10.03
C GLY A 298 6.23 33.57 -10.34
N GLU A 299 7.39 33.68 -9.68
CA GLU A 299 8.39 34.71 -10.03
C GLU A 299 8.98 34.48 -11.43
N LYS A 300 9.42 33.24 -11.74
CA LYS A 300 9.98 32.90 -13.06
C LYS A 300 8.97 33.06 -14.19
N THR A 301 7.69 32.88 -13.90
CA THR A 301 6.63 32.97 -14.90
C THR A 301 6.05 34.38 -15.01
N GLY A 302 6.35 35.27 -14.06
CA GLY A 302 5.83 36.64 -14.02
C GLY A 302 4.41 36.76 -13.49
N LEU A 303 3.88 35.71 -12.82
CA LEU A 303 2.56 35.71 -12.20
C LEU A 303 2.48 36.66 -11.00
N TRP A 304 3.56 36.77 -10.23
CA TRP A 304 3.66 37.66 -9.09
C TRP A 304 5.09 38.15 -8.87
N LYS A 305 5.20 39.24 -8.09
CA LYS A 305 6.49 39.79 -7.67
C LYS A 305 7.22 38.84 -6.70
N PRO A 306 8.57 38.86 -6.67
CA PRO A 306 9.34 38.12 -5.68
C PRO A 306 8.90 38.49 -4.26
N GLN A 307 8.88 37.50 -3.37
CA GLN A 307 8.57 37.67 -1.93
C GLN A 307 7.20 38.30 -1.63
N ASN A 308 6.20 38.06 -2.49
CA ASN A 308 4.84 38.55 -2.26
C ASN A 308 4.17 37.83 -1.07
N LEU A 309 4.06 38.53 0.05
CA LEU A 309 3.48 38.00 1.30
C LEU A 309 2.04 37.50 1.12
N TYR A 310 1.22 38.16 0.29
CA TYR A 310 -0.17 37.74 0.05
C TYR A 310 -0.25 36.37 -0.61
N VAL A 311 0.65 36.09 -1.57
CA VAL A 311 0.70 34.80 -2.25
C VAL A 311 1.16 33.72 -1.28
N GLN A 312 2.14 34.02 -0.41
CA GLN A 312 2.61 33.06 0.59
C GLN A 312 1.52 32.72 1.59
N ILE A 313 0.83 33.72 2.15
CA ILE A 313 -0.30 33.51 3.07
C ILE A 313 -1.43 32.76 2.37
N GLY A 314 -1.79 33.15 1.15
CA GLY A 314 -2.82 32.47 0.36
C GLY A 314 -2.47 31.01 0.07
N THR A 315 -1.20 30.72 -0.26
CA THR A 315 -0.69 29.36 -0.50
C THR A 315 -0.78 28.52 0.76
N VAL A 316 -0.37 29.06 1.91
CA VAL A 316 -0.45 28.41 3.22
C VAL A 316 -1.91 28.09 3.55
N LEU A 317 -2.81 29.06 3.43
CA LEU A 317 -4.24 28.84 3.68
C LEU A 317 -4.84 27.78 2.75
N PHE A 318 -4.47 27.80 1.46
CA PHE A 318 -5.00 26.85 0.49
C PHE A 318 -4.50 25.42 0.74
N ILE A 319 -3.21 25.25 1.05
CA ILE A 319 -2.64 23.95 1.44
C ILE A 319 -3.32 23.42 2.71
N TRP A 320 -3.56 24.28 3.69
CA TRP A 320 -4.26 23.89 4.91
C TRP A 320 -5.72 23.49 4.65
N LEU A 321 -6.46 24.25 3.83
CA LEU A 321 -7.81 23.88 3.42
C LEU A 321 -7.86 22.55 2.67
N LEU A 322 -6.92 22.32 1.73
CA LEU A 322 -6.80 21.04 1.04
C LEU A 322 -6.48 19.88 1.98
N SER A 323 -5.67 20.13 3.01
CA SER A 323 -5.38 19.13 4.05
C SER A 323 -6.61 18.76 4.87
N CYS A 324 -7.53 19.71 5.10
CA CYS A 324 -8.77 19.49 5.85
C CYS A 324 -9.85 18.83 4.98
N ALA A 325 -9.85 19.06 3.68
CA ALA A 325 -10.83 18.45 2.77
C ALA A 325 -10.65 16.92 2.73
N GLU A 326 -11.72 16.16 2.99
CA GLU A 326 -11.81 14.71 2.78
C GLU A 326 -11.85 14.33 1.29
N SER A 327 -11.08 15.02 0.46
CA SER A 327 -11.05 14.69 -0.95
C SER A 327 -10.19 13.43 -1.15
N GLY A 328 -10.84 12.32 -1.55
CA GLY A 328 -10.21 11.10 -2.03
C GLY A 328 -9.37 11.26 -3.31
N TRP A 329 -9.08 12.51 -3.71
CA TRP A 329 -8.23 12.86 -4.84
C TRP A 329 -6.77 12.62 -4.45
N SER A 330 -6.37 11.36 -4.47
CA SER A 330 -4.99 10.95 -4.37
C SER A 330 -4.23 11.49 -5.57
N VAL A 331 -3.45 12.54 -5.35
CA VAL A 331 -2.49 13.17 -6.29
C VAL A 331 -1.52 12.15 -6.89
N ARG A 332 -1.40 10.96 -6.27
CA ARG A 332 -0.54 9.85 -6.70
C ARG A 332 -0.73 9.55 -8.18
N TYR A 333 -1.94 9.33 -8.66
CA TYR A 333 -2.15 8.65 -9.95
C TYR A 333 -2.09 9.52 -11.23
N GLY A 334 -1.88 10.85 -11.14
CA GLY A 334 -2.12 11.74 -12.30
C GLY A 334 -0.94 12.52 -12.87
N TYR A 335 -0.03 13.04 -12.03
CA TYR A 335 0.87 14.12 -12.45
C TYR A 335 2.18 13.63 -13.10
N PHE A 336 2.71 12.48 -12.67
CA PHE A 336 3.92 11.89 -13.26
C PHE A 336 3.85 11.74 -14.79
N PRO A 337 2.83 11.04 -15.37
CA PRO A 337 2.77 10.86 -16.83
C PRO A 337 2.64 12.19 -17.57
N PHE A 338 1.95 13.16 -16.98
CA PHE A 338 1.80 14.50 -17.55
C PHE A 338 3.14 15.26 -17.61
N PHE A 339 3.90 15.29 -16.51
CA PHE A 339 5.23 15.90 -16.51
C PHE A 339 6.20 15.17 -17.43
N LEU A 340 6.15 13.83 -17.47
CA LEU A 340 6.96 13.06 -18.40
C LEU A 340 6.63 13.43 -19.85
N ALA A 341 5.35 13.45 -20.24
CA ALA A 341 4.91 13.84 -21.57
C ALA A 341 5.39 15.24 -21.95
N ILE A 342 5.27 16.22 -21.06
CA ILE A 342 5.77 17.59 -21.29
C ILE A 342 7.28 17.60 -21.49
N THR A 343 8.03 16.87 -20.66
CA THR A 343 9.49 16.83 -20.82
C THR A 343 9.89 16.23 -22.16
N VAL A 344 9.20 15.17 -22.62
CA VAL A 344 9.42 14.54 -23.92
C VAL A 344 9.08 15.52 -25.06
N LEU A 345 7.93 16.19 -25.00
CA LEU A 345 7.52 17.21 -25.98
C LEU A 345 8.54 18.36 -26.07
N LEU A 346 9.00 18.89 -24.94
CA LEU A 346 10.03 19.93 -24.92
C LEU A 346 11.36 19.46 -25.52
N GLY A 347 11.72 18.19 -25.36
CA GLY A 347 12.93 17.66 -25.97
C GLY A 347 12.81 17.33 -27.46
N PHE A 348 11.59 17.21 -28.01
CA PHE A 348 11.38 17.19 -29.47
C PHE A 348 11.80 18.50 -30.13
N CYS A 349 11.65 19.63 -29.43
CA CYS A 349 12.14 20.93 -29.90
C CYS A 349 13.69 21.03 -29.96
N GLN A 350 14.43 20.08 -29.36
CA GLN A 350 15.91 20.13 -29.30
C GLN A 350 16.63 19.17 -30.27
N LYS A 351 17.13 19.69 -31.40
CA LYS A 351 17.74 18.95 -32.54
C LYS A 351 18.86 17.95 -32.19
N HIS A 352 19.50 18.06 -31.01
CA HIS A 352 20.70 17.30 -30.61
C HIS A 352 20.47 16.02 -29.77
N MET A 353 19.22 15.68 -29.42
CA MET A 353 18.91 14.66 -28.38
C MET A 353 18.35 13.32 -28.93
N LYS A 354 18.74 12.90 -30.14
CA LYS A 354 18.11 11.77 -30.86
C LYS A 354 18.09 10.42 -30.10
N LYS A 355 19.20 10.02 -29.46
CA LYS A 355 19.30 8.72 -28.76
C LYS A 355 18.51 8.68 -27.43
N LEU A 356 18.48 9.79 -26.69
CA LEU A 356 17.78 9.85 -25.39
C LEU A 356 16.27 10.01 -25.55
N ARG A 357 15.81 10.60 -26.67
CA ARG A 357 14.39 10.63 -27.05
C ARG A 357 13.78 9.23 -27.13
N LEU A 358 14.49 8.28 -27.75
CA LEU A 358 13.99 6.92 -27.94
C LEU A 358 13.78 6.18 -26.61
N VAL A 359 14.69 6.41 -25.65
CA VAL A 359 14.61 5.84 -24.29
C VAL A 359 13.44 6.45 -23.50
N CYS A 360 13.25 7.78 -23.57
CA CYS A 360 12.10 8.41 -22.91
C CYS A 360 10.75 8.06 -23.58
N LEU A 361 10.74 7.81 -24.91
CA LEU A 361 9.56 7.33 -25.61
C LEU A 361 9.22 5.90 -25.24
N ALA A 362 10.23 5.03 -25.13
CA ALA A 362 10.06 3.66 -24.63
C ALA A 362 9.56 3.63 -23.18
N LEU A 363 10.06 4.54 -22.34
CA LEU A 363 9.58 4.76 -20.98
C LEU A 363 8.13 5.24 -20.95
N GLY A 364 7.75 6.17 -21.83
CA GLY A 364 6.38 6.67 -21.94
C GLY A 364 5.40 5.64 -22.52
N SER A 365 5.84 4.78 -23.46
CA SER A 365 4.99 3.74 -24.05
C SER A 365 4.70 2.59 -23.10
N MET A 366 5.59 2.30 -22.14
CA MET A 366 5.32 1.29 -21.11
C MET A 366 4.25 1.72 -20.10
N ILE A 367 3.94 3.03 -20.00
CA ILE A 367 2.93 3.58 -19.09
C ILE A 367 1.50 3.35 -19.59
N PHE A 368 1.30 3.27 -20.92
CA PHE A 368 -0.02 3.04 -21.51
C PHE A 368 -0.45 1.56 -21.52
N LEU A 369 0.42 0.64 -21.09
CA LEU A 369 0.17 -0.80 -21.16
C LEU A 369 -0.15 -1.46 -19.80
N SER A 370 -0.19 -0.70 -18.70
CA SER A 370 -0.49 -1.23 -17.36
C SER A 370 -1.82 -0.76 -16.76
N SER A 371 -2.72 -0.19 -17.56
CA SER A 371 -4.07 0.18 -17.13
C SER A 371 -5.09 -0.64 -17.91
N CYS A 372 -5.19 -1.93 -17.60
CA CYS A 372 -6.33 -2.75 -17.99
C CYS A 372 -6.54 -3.77 -16.87
N GLY A 373 -7.68 -3.69 -16.19
CA GLY A 373 -8.02 -4.55 -15.05
C GLY A 373 -8.74 -3.85 -13.89
N ALA A 374 -9.38 -2.70 -14.10
CA ALA A 374 -10.39 -2.22 -13.16
C ALA A 374 -11.72 -2.86 -13.57
N VAL A 375 -12.09 -3.98 -12.94
CA VAL A 375 -13.45 -4.53 -13.05
C VAL A 375 -14.39 -3.58 -12.31
N GLU A 376 -15.42 -3.10 -12.99
CA GLU A 376 -16.41 -2.17 -12.46
C GLU A 376 -17.16 -2.81 -11.26
N PRO A 377 -17.47 -2.06 -10.19
CA PRO A 377 -18.07 -2.61 -8.96
C PRO A 377 -19.41 -3.33 -9.18
N GLU A 378 -20.13 -2.97 -10.23
CA GLU A 378 -21.45 -3.49 -10.58
C GLU A 378 -21.45 -4.92 -11.16
N LYS A 379 -20.26 -5.51 -11.38
CA LYS A 379 -20.09 -6.89 -11.87
C LYS A 379 -19.52 -7.86 -10.82
N ARG A 380 -19.69 -7.54 -9.54
CA ARG A 380 -19.17 -8.36 -8.43
C ARG A 380 -20.28 -8.91 -7.55
N LEU A 381 -20.13 -10.16 -7.11
CA LEU A 381 -20.96 -10.78 -6.09
C LEU A 381 -20.28 -10.63 -4.72
N TYR A 382 -21.02 -10.14 -3.73
CA TYR A 382 -20.50 -9.87 -2.39
C TYR A 382 -21.09 -10.84 -1.34
N PRO A 383 -20.47 -12.02 -1.11
CA PRO A 383 -20.84 -12.91 -0.02
C PRO A 383 -20.53 -12.26 1.34
N LEU A 384 -21.52 -12.26 2.24
CA LEU A 384 -21.34 -11.83 3.63
C LEU A 384 -21.10 -13.03 4.56
N ALA A 385 -21.51 -14.23 4.16
CA ALA A 385 -21.16 -15.47 4.85
C ALA A 385 -20.77 -16.59 3.89
N VAL A 386 -19.88 -17.47 4.35
CA VAL A 386 -19.45 -18.67 3.63
C VAL A 386 -19.49 -19.87 4.57
N ALA A 387 -19.98 -21.02 4.10
CA ALA A 387 -19.95 -22.27 4.86
C ALA A 387 -19.13 -23.36 4.16
N PHE A 388 -18.48 -24.20 4.96
CA PHE A 388 -17.70 -25.35 4.50
C PHE A 388 -18.14 -26.63 5.22
N ASP A 389 -18.25 -27.71 4.47
CA ASP A 389 -18.47 -29.05 4.98
C ASP A 389 -17.72 -30.11 4.14
N TYR A 390 -17.48 -31.29 4.71
CA TYR A 390 -16.81 -32.40 4.07
C TYR A 390 -17.51 -33.73 4.37
N MET A 391 -17.88 -34.46 3.31
CA MET A 391 -18.57 -35.75 3.40
C MET A 391 -17.63 -36.87 2.97
N SER A 392 -17.38 -37.83 3.86
CA SER A 392 -16.70 -39.10 3.53
C SER A 392 -17.70 -40.14 3.03
N GLU A 393 -17.34 -40.92 2.01
CA GLU A 393 -18.23 -41.93 1.41
C GLU A 393 -18.57 -43.13 2.31
N GLU A 394 -18.05 -43.22 3.54
CA GLU A 394 -18.28 -44.37 4.43
C GLU A 394 -19.58 -44.31 5.26
N ALA A 395 -20.48 -43.35 5.04
CA ALA A 395 -21.69 -43.20 5.86
C ALA A 395 -23.03 -43.48 5.13
N THR A 396 -23.04 -44.27 4.07
CA THR A 396 -24.29 -44.80 3.50
C THR A 396 -24.18 -46.27 3.09
N ALA A 397 -24.38 -47.19 4.04
CA ALA A 397 -24.89 -48.53 3.76
C ALA A 397 -25.79 -49.00 4.93
N PRO A 398 -26.93 -49.63 4.65
CA PRO A 398 -27.99 -49.88 5.63
C PRO A 398 -27.63 -51.01 6.59
N GLU A 399 -28.12 -50.93 7.84
CA GLU A 399 -28.20 -52.04 8.78
C GLU A 399 -28.82 -53.26 8.09
N ASN A 400 -28.11 -54.39 8.05
CA ASN A 400 -28.70 -55.73 8.01
C ASN A 400 -27.72 -56.83 8.45
N SER A 401 -28.11 -57.48 9.55
CA SER A 401 -28.07 -58.92 9.85
C SER A 401 -26.77 -59.74 9.75
N GLU A 402 -26.28 -60.13 10.93
CA GLU A 402 -26.01 -61.50 11.41
C GLU A 402 -25.04 -62.48 10.69
N THR A 403 -24.19 -63.07 11.55
CA THR A 403 -23.56 -64.42 11.56
C THR A 403 -22.27 -64.71 10.79
N GLY A 404 -21.27 -65.28 11.51
CA GLY A 404 -20.22 -66.12 10.92
C GLY A 404 -18.86 -66.10 11.67
N GLU A 405 -18.44 -67.27 12.14
CA GLU A 405 -17.31 -67.57 13.05
C GLU A 405 -15.87 -67.37 12.53
N GLU A 406 -14.98 -67.16 13.51
CA GLU A 406 -13.58 -67.59 13.72
C GLU A 406 -12.65 -68.00 12.55
N THR A 407 -11.44 -67.43 12.48
CA THR A 407 -10.16 -68.11 12.85
C THR A 407 -8.89 -67.28 12.48
N GLY A 408 -7.99 -67.11 13.47
CA GLY A 408 -6.55 -67.39 13.38
C GLY A 408 -5.57 -66.58 12.49
N THR A 409 -4.60 -65.93 13.18
CA THR A 409 -3.12 -65.98 12.96
C THR A 409 -2.39 -64.78 12.31
N ALA A 410 -1.72 -64.01 13.17
CA ALA A 410 -0.38 -63.39 13.15
C ALA A 410 0.29 -62.81 11.86
N VAL A 411 0.63 -61.51 11.99
CA VAL A 411 1.86 -60.78 11.60
C VAL A 411 2.19 -60.58 10.11
N SER A 412 2.13 -59.32 9.67
CA SER A 412 3.22 -58.69 8.92
C SER A 412 3.13 -57.15 9.00
N GLU A 413 4.19 -56.50 9.48
CA GLU A 413 4.43 -55.08 9.29
C GLU A 413 4.73 -54.82 7.81
N SER A 414 3.91 -54.00 7.16
CA SER A 414 4.32 -53.27 5.98
C SER A 414 3.71 -51.88 6.03
N GLY A 415 4.57 -50.86 6.08
CA GLY A 415 4.16 -49.49 5.82
C GLY A 415 3.48 -49.40 4.47
N GLY A 416 2.19 -49.12 4.51
CA GLY A 416 1.42 -48.61 3.38
C GLY A 416 0.93 -47.23 3.78
N GLU A 417 1.28 -46.23 2.98
CA GLU A 417 0.52 -44.98 2.93
C GLU A 417 -0.96 -45.34 2.84
N LYS A 418 -1.77 -44.85 3.80
CA LYS A 418 -3.22 -44.91 3.66
C LYS A 418 -3.58 -44.11 2.42
N GLU A 419 -3.99 -44.80 1.37
CA GLU A 419 -4.75 -44.22 0.27
C GLU A 419 -5.90 -43.42 0.90
N THR A 420 -5.93 -42.11 0.63
CA THR A 420 -6.98 -41.21 1.07
C THR A 420 -8.30 -41.67 0.46
N ALA A 421 -9.22 -42.14 1.30
CA ALA A 421 -10.60 -42.39 0.91
C ALA A 421 -11.20 -41.14 0.23
N GLY A 422 -11.85 -41.33 -0.92
CA GLY A 422 -12.52 -40.28 -1.67
C GLY A 422 -13.66 -39.67 -0.85
N GLY A 423 -13.74 -38.35 -0.83
CA GLY A 423 -14.81 -37.62 -0.16
C GLY A 423 -14.90 -36.21 -0.75
N LYS A 424 -16.06 -35.58 -0.58
CA LYS A 424 -16.42 -34.35 -1.31
C LYS A 424 -16.53 -33.15 -0.39
N TRP A 425 -16.04 -32.02 -0.88
CA TRP A 425 -16.20 -30.70 -0.29
C TRP A 425 -17.55 -30.11 -0.69
N ARG A 426 -18.21 -29.48 0.28
CA ARG A 426 -19.46 -28.74 0.10
C ARG A 426 -19.26 -27.30 0.55
N VAL A 427 -19.55 -26.34 -0.33
CA VAL A 427 -19.34 -24.91 -0.09
C VAL A 427 -20.61 -24.14 -0.38
N TRP A 428 -20.97 -23.24 0.54
CA TRP A 428 -22.09 -22.32 0.35
C TRP A 428 -21.62 -20.86 0.38
N TYR A 429 -22.08 -20.06 -0.58
CA TYR A 429 -21.89 -18.60 -0.58
C TYR A 429 -23.22 -17.89 -0.34
N ALA A 430 -23.29 -17.09 0.72
CA ALA A 430 -24.48 -16.32 1.09
C ALA A 430 -24.28 -14.82 0.78
N PRO A 431 -24.79 -14.32 -0.37
CA PRO A 431 -24.68 -12.92 -0.75
C PRO A 431 -25.57 -12.00 0.10
N ALA A 432 -25.19 -10.72 0.17
CA ALA A 432 -26.02 -9.66 0.75
C ALA A 432 -27.22 -9.35 -0.14
N ASN A 433 -28.41 -9.14 0.45
CA ASN A 433 -29.53 -8.53 -0.29
C ASN A 433 -29.30 -7.01 -0.43
N LEU A 434 -28.72 -6.60 -1.56
CA LEU A 434 -28.34 -5.21 -1.85
C LEU A 434 -29.53 -4.22 -1.83
N ALA A 435 -30.75 -4.67 -2.13
CA ALA A 435 -31.95 -3.83 -2.13
C ALA A 435 -32.37 -3.37 -0.71
N VAL A 436 -32.06 -4.19 0.30
CA VAL A 436 -32.38 -3.92 1.71
C VAL A 436 -31.29 -3.09 2.38
N VAL A 437 -30.01 -3.40 2.12
CA VAL A 437 -28.84 -2.73 2.72
C VAL A 437 -28.71 -1.26 2.28
N THR A 438 -29.16 -0.93 1.07
CA THR A 438 -29.16 0.45 0.55
C THR A 438 -30.35 1.29 1.03
N GLY A 439 -31.28 0.70 1.79
CA GLY A 439 -32.48 1.38 2.29
C GLY A 439 -33.53 1.72 1.23
N GLN A 440 -33.40 1.18 0.01
CA GLN A 440 -34.33 1.44 -1.08
C GLN A 440 -35.63 0.62 -0.99
N GLY A 441 -35.66 -0.48 -0.23
CA GLY A 441 -36.82 -1.37 -0.11
C GLY A 441 -37.95 -0.93 0.82
N LYS A 442 -38.10 0.36 1.17
CA LYS A 442 -39.16 0.78 2.11
C LYS A 442 -40.51 1.12 1.49
N ASP A 443 -40.61 1.20 0.17
CA ASP A 443 -41.85 1.49 -0.53
C ASP A 443 -41.97 0.57 -1.75
N GLU A 444 -42.33 -0.70 -1.56
CA GLU A 444 -43.04 -1.55 -2.55
C GLU A 444 -43.23 -2.96 -1.95
N GLN A 445 -44.34 -3.16 -1.23
CA GLN A 445 -44.97 -4.47 -1.13
C GLN A 445 -45.80 -4.69 -2.39
N GLU A 446 -45.19 -5.16 -3.48
CA GLU A 446 -45.93 -5.76 -4.59
C GLU A 446 -45.20 -7.02 -5.13
N GLU A 447 -45.86 -8.15 -4.92
CA GLU A 447 -45.92 -9.38 -5.72
C GLU A 447 -44.70 -9.76 -6.61
N GLY A 448 -43.86 -10.65 -6.06
CA GLY A 448 -43.53 -11.94 -6.69
C GLY A 448 -42.86 -11.94 -8.07
N THR A 449 -41.53 -11.90 -8.08
CA THR A 449 -40.70 -12.73 -8.96
C THR A 449 -39.66 -13.45 -8.10
N ASP A 450 -39.77 -14.77 -8.01
CA ASP A 450 -38.98 -15.72 -7.19
C ASP A 450 -37.52 -15.87 -7.66
N GLU A 451 -36.72 -14.81 -7.72
CA GLU A 451 -35.28 -14.90 -8.01
C GLU A 451 -34.46 -13.92 -7.16
N ASP A 452 -34.65 -13.94 -5.84
CA ASP A 452 -33.66 -13.40 -4.89
C ASP A 452 -32.62 -14.50 -4.58
N PRO A 453 -31.31 -14.20 -4.51
CA PRO A 453 -30.28 -15.23 -4.48
C PRO A 453 -30.30 -15.97 -3.13
N ALA A 454 -30.99 -17.11 -3.14
CA ALA A 454 -30.75 -18.20 -2.22
C ALA A 454 -29.24 -18.51 -2.23
N SER A 455 -28.69 -18.86 -1.07
CA SER A 455 -27.29 -19.27 -0.92
C SER A 455 -26.83 -20.17 -2.07
N LEU A 456 -25.75 -19.80 -2.75
CA LEU A 456 -25.16 -20.60 -3.82
C LEU A 456 -24.50 -21.85 -3.22
N PHE A 457 -24.70 -23.02 -3.82
CA PHE A 457 -24.17 -24.29 -3.33
C PHE A 457 -23.34 -24.99 -4.40
N PHE A 458 -22.15 -25.46 -4.01
CA PHE A 458 -21.23 -26.21 -4.86
C PHE A 458 -20.70 -27.45 -4.14
N GLU A 459 -20.51 -28.54 -4.90
CA GLU A 459 -20.00 -29.82 -4.40
C GLU A 459 -18.96 -30.40 -5.38
N ALA A 460 -17.75 -30.68 -4.90
CA ALA A 460 -16.70 -31.31 -5.71
C ALA A 460 -15.64 -32.03 -4.84
N GLU A 461 -14.73 -32.77 -5.46
CA GLU A 461 -13.64 -33.46 -4.74
C GLU A 461 -12.51 -32.51 -4.34
N THR A 462 -12.35 -31.40 -5.06
CA THR A 462 -11.33 -30.38 -4.80
C THR A 462 -11.88 -28.96 -4.88
N PHE A 463 -11.25 -28.01 -4.18
CA PHE A 463 -11.65 -26.59 -4.26
C PHE A 463 -11.40 -25.96 -5.64
N GLU A 464 -10.46 -26.50 -6.42
CA GLU A 464 -10.17 -26.06 -7.79
C GLU A 464 -11.35 -26.36 -8.74
N GLU A 465 -11.99 -27.52 -8.55
CA GLU A 465 -13.22 -27.88 -9.26
C GLU A 465 -14.40 -27.00 -8.84
N ILE A 466 -14.51 -26.65 -7.55
CA ILE A 466 -15.53 -25.72 -7.05
C ILE A 466 -15.36 -24.33 -7.69
N ALA A 467 -14.13 -23.83 -7.78
CA ALA A 467 -13.84 -22.55 -8.45
C ALA A 467 -14.23 -22.59 -9.94
N GLN A 468 -13.92 -23.69 -10.64
CA GLN A 468 -14.33 -23.87 -12.04
C GLN A 468 -15.85 -23.97 -12.21
N GLN A 469 -16.54 -24.64 -11.27
CA GLN A 469 -18.01 -24.71 -11.29
C GLN A 469 -18.61 -23.30 -11.11
N TYR A 470 -18.08 -22.49 -10.21
CA TYR A 470 -18.50 -21.09 -10.04
C TYR A 470 -18.28 -20.28 -11.33
N ASP A 471 -17.06 -20.29 -11.89
CA ASP A 471 -16.70 -19.55 -13.11
C ASP A 471 -17.54 -19.94 -14.33
N SER A 472 -18.05 -21.17 -14.36
CA SER A 472 -18.90 -21.68 -15.45
C SER A 472 -20.38 -21.34 -15.31
N THR A 473 -20.82 -20.97 -14.11
CA THR A 473 -22.24 -20.81 -13.75
C THR A 473 -22.68 -19.35 -13.75
N GLU A 474 -21.78 -18.38 -13.50
CA GLU A 474 -22.18 -17.00 -13.17
C GLU A 474 -21.64 -15.90 -14.08
N GLU A 475 -22.38 -14.77 -14.08
CA GLU A 475 -22.05 -13.52 -14.79
C GLU A 475 -21.22 -12.54 -13.92
N TYR A 476 -21.06 -12.84 -12.62
CA TYR A 476 -20.45 -11.95 -11.61
C TYR A 476 -19.15 -12.52 -11.01
N ASP A 477 -18.13 -11.68 -10.88
CA ASP A 477 -16.87 -12.03 -10.20
C ASP A 477 -17.11 -12.14 -8.68
N LEU A 478 -16.70 -13.25 -8.05
CA LEU A 478 -16.80 -13.45 -6.61
C LEU A 478 -15.83 -12.52 -5.85
N ASP A 479 -16.37 -11.65 -4.98
CA ASP A 479 -15.57 -10.76 -4.12
C ASP A 479 -15.72 -11.16 -2.65
N THR A 480 -14.85 -12.06 -2.20
CA THR A 480 -14.83 -12.55 -0.81
C THR A 480 -14.31 -11.53 0.21
N GLY A 481 -13.93 -10.31 -0.22
CA GLY A 481 -13.41 -9.29 0.69
C GLY A 481 -14.42 -8.67 1.64
N HIS A 482 -15.70 -9.00 1.46
CA HIS A 482 -16.79 -8.54 2.31
C HIS A 482 -17.32 -9.64 3.23
N VAL A 483 -16.72 -10.84 3.21
CA VAL A 483 -17.14 -11.94 4.09
C VAL A 483 -16.92 -11.54 5.54
N GLN A 484 -18.01 -11.59 6.31
CA GLN A 484 -18.02 -11.25 7.73
C GLN A 484 -18.03 -12.50 8.61
N ALA A 485 -18.63 -13.60 8.14
CA ALA A 485 -18.76 -14.84 8.90
C ALA A 485 -18.37 -16.08 8.08
N ILE A 486 -17.62 -16.99 8.68
CA ILE A 486 -17.28 -18.31 8.13
C ILE A 486 -17.84 -19.38 9.05
N VAL A 487 -18.57 -20.35 8.50
CA VAL A 487 -19.20 -21.44 9.26
C VAL A 487 -18.58 -22.78 8.87
N PHE A 488 -18.04 -23.51 9.84
CA PHE A 488 -17.51 -24.87 9.66
C PHE A 488 -18.48 -25.92 10.16
N SER A 489 -18.46 -27.12 9.58
CA SER A 489 -19.14 -28.26 10.18
C SER A 489 -18.40 -28.82 11.40
N ASP A 490 -19.13 -29.41 12.35
CA ASP A 490 -18.55 -30.09 13.52
C ASP A 490 -17.63 -31.26 13.10
N ALA A 491 -17.91 -31.88 11.94
CA ALA A 491 -17.08 -32.91 11.34
C ALA A 491 -15.71 -32.35 10.92
N LEU A 492 -15.67 -31.16 10.31
CA LEU A 492 -14.43 -30.50 9.90
C LEU A 492 -13.58 -30.03 11.08
N LEU A 493 -14.19 -29.57 12.17
CA LEU A 493 -13.45 -29.21 13.38
C LEU A 493 -12.76 -30.41 14.04
N SER A 494 -13.28 -31.61 13.83
CA SER A 494 -12.76 -32.85 14.40
C SER A 494 -11.63 -33.47 13.57
N ASP A 495 -11.49 -33.08 12.30
CA ASP A 495 -10.45 -33.55 11.39
C ASP A 495 -9.39 -32.46 11.12
N ARG A 496 -8.27 -32.55 11.85
CA ARG A 496 -7.16 -31.60 11.73
C ARG A 496 -6.54 -31.59 10.33
N GLY A 497 -6.47 -32.73 9.64
CA GLY A 497 -5.84 -32.80 8.32
C GLY A 497 -6.65 -32.05 7.26
N ARG A 498 -7.97 -32.21 7.29
CA ARG A 498 -8.89 -31.49 6.40
C ARG A 498 -9.02 -30.01 6.73
N MET A 499 -8.96 -29.65 8.02
CA MET A 499 -8.90 -28.25 8.42
C MET A 499 -7.65 -27.55 7.87
N GLU A 500 -6.49 -28.20 7.91
CA GLU A 500 -5.26 -27.64 7.32
C GLU A 500 -5.34 -27.49 5.79
N GLU A 501 -6.05 -28.40 5.11
CA GLU A 501 -6.32 -28.31 3.66
C GLU A 501 -7.24 -27.13 3.32
N LEU A 502 -8.35 -26.97 4.04
CA LEU A 502 -9.28 -25.86 3.89
C LEU A 502 -8.61 -24.51 4.20
N LEU A 503 -7.81 -24.43 5.25
CA LEU A 503 -7.10 -23.19 5.59
C LEU A 503 -6.07 -22.80 4.53
N LYS A 504 -5.36 -23.77 3.94
CA LYS A 504 -4.48 -23.48 2.79
C LYS A 504 -5.24 -22.92 1.60
N TYR A 505 -6.47 -23.39 1.36
CA TYR A 505 -7.33 -22.84 0.32
C TYR A 505 -7.79 -21.41 0.66
N LEU A 506 -8.29 -21.17 1.87
CA LEU A 506 -8.72 -19.84 2.34
C LEU A 506 -7.56 -18.83 2.38
N GLU A 507 -6.33 -19.28 2.65
CA GLU A 507 -5.12 -18.44 2.61
C GLU A 507 -4.67 -18.06 1.19
N GLN A 508 -5.03 -18.84 0.17
CA GLN A 508 -4.75 -18.51 -1.22
C GLN A 508 -5.68 -17.42 -1.75
N ASP A 509 -6.88 -17.30 -1.18
CA ASP A 509 -7.81 -16.23 -1.49
C ASP A 509 -7.38 -14.90 -0.84
N ARG A 510 -6.81 -14.00 -1.65
CA ARG A 510 -6.34 -12.68 -1.20
C ARG A 510 -7.46 -11.68 -0.94
N ALA A 511 -8.67 -11.93 -1.45
CA ALA A 511 -9.79 -11.03 -1.22
C ALA A 511 -10.36 -11.25 0.18
N LEU A 512 -10.40 -12.49 0.68
CA LEU A 512 -10.99 -12.86 1.97
C LEU A 512 -10.43 -12.07 3.17
N GLY A 513 -11.32 -11.36 3.86
CA GLY A 513 -10.99 -10.58 5.05
C GLY A 513 -10.58 -11.47 6.23
N HIS A 514 -9.35 -11.31 6.73
CA HIS A 514 -8.84 -12.10 7.87
C HIS A 514 -9.53 -11.76 9.21
N SER A 515 -10.39 -10.74 9.23
CA SER A 515 -11.24 -10.36 10.36
C SER A 515 -12.59 -11.08 10.40
N ALA A 516 -12.89 -11.97 9.44
CA ALA A 516 -14.13 -12.73 9.42
C ALA A 516 -14.27 -13.59 10.68
N TYR A 517 -15.44 -13.54 11.32
CA TYR A 517 -15.76 -14.32 12.51
C TYR A 517 -16.00 -15.78 12.17
N LEU A 518 -15.50 -16.67 13.01
CA LEU A 518 -15.63 -18.11 12.84
C LEU A 518 -16.80 -18.64 13.68
N PHE A 519 -17.58 -19.53 13.10
CA PHE A 519 -18.66 -20.26 13.76
C PHE A 519 -18.60 -21.74 13.39
N HIS A 520 -19.26 -22.59 14.19
CA HIS A 520 -19.41 -24.01 13.86
C HIS A 520 -20.85 -24.51 14.01
N ALA A 521 -21.24 -25.50 13.20
CA ALA A 521 -22.59 -26.06 13.19
C ALA A 521 -22.58 -27.56 12.87
N GLU A 522 -23.57 -28.31 13.37
CA GLU A 522 -23.74 -29.72 13.00
C GLU A 522 -24.08 -29.88 11.51
N LYS A 523 -24.89 -28.95 10.98
CA LYS A 523 -25.26 -28.87 9.57
C LYS A 523 -25.21 -27.41 9.12
N PRO A 524 -24.10 -26.97 8.48
CA PRO A 524 -23.99 -25.59 7.97
C PRO A 524 -25.07 -25.24 6.92
N GLU A 525 -25.59 -26.24 6.20
CA GLU A 525 -26.70 -26.13 5.25
C GLU A 525 -27.95 -25.47 5.86
N ASP A 526 -28.39 -25.94 7.04
CA ASP A 526 -29.60 -25.45 7.71
C ASP A 526 -29.52 -23.95 8.06
N ILE A 527 -28.30 -23.41 8.22
CA ILE A 527 -28.06 -21.99 8.50
C ILE A 527 -28.01 -21.18 7.20
N MET A 528 -27.35 -21.71 6.16
CA MET A 528 -27.20 -21.01 4.89
C MET A 528 -28.53 -20.94 4.12
N GLU A 529 -29.40 -21.95 4.24
CA GLU A 529 -30.75 -21.93 3.66
C GLU A 529 -31.66 -20.84 4.24
N GLN A 530 -31.33 -20.28 5.41
CA GLN A 530 -32.08 -19.19 6.03
C GLN A 530 -31.80 -17.83 5.37
N ASN A 531 -30.71 -17.71 4.59
CA ASN A 531 -30.32 -16.48 3.89
C ASN A 531 -31.39 -16.07 2.87
N GLY A 532 -31.91 -14.86 3.00
CA GLY A 532 -32.99 -14.34 2.14
C GLY A 532 -34.38 -14.92 2.41
N LYS A 533 -34.52 -15.96 3.25
CA LYS A 533 -35.83 -16.56 3.63
C LYS A 533 -36.30 -16.12 5.01
N GLN A 534 -35.53 -16.43 6.04
CA GLN A 534 -35.86 -16.14 7.44
C GLN A 534 -34.98 -15.01 8.02
N VAL A 535 -33.83 -14.76 7.39
CA VAL A 535 -32.83 -13.78 7.83
C VAL A 535 -32.37 -12.99 6.60
N GLU A 536 -32.29 -11.65 6.72
CA GLU A 536 -31.91 -10.74 5.62
C GLU A 536 -30.49 -11.00 5.09
N SER A 537 -29.54 -11.26 6.00
CA SER A 537 -28.17 -11.69 5.70
C SER A 537 -27.66 -12.57 6.83
N VAL A 538 -27.24 -13.79 6.52
CA VAL A 538 -26.68 -14.72 7.51
C VAL A 538 -25.39 -14.15 8.13
N GLY A 539 -24.57 -13.45 7.35
CA GLY A 539 -23.33 -12.83 7.84
C GLY A 539 -23.58 -11.80 8.94
N GLU A 540 -24.48 -10.85 8.68
CA GLU A 540 -24.82 -9.80 9.66
C GLU A 540 -25.54 -10.39 10.89
N TYR A 541 -26.38 -11.39 10.69
CA TYR A 541 -27.11 -12.05 11.77
C TYR A 541 -26.19 -12.79 12.74
N LEU A 542 -25.22 -13.55 12.22
CA LEU A 542 -24.25 -14.29 13.04
C LEU A 542 -23.35 -13.33 13.82
N CYS A 543 -22.81 -12.29 13.16
CA CYS A 543 -22.03 -11.23 13.82
C CYS A 543 -22.86 -10.52 14.91
N GLY A 544 -24.10 -10.13 14.58
CA GLY A 544 -24.99 -9.43 15.49
C GLY A 544 -25.41 -10.27 16.70
N ILE A 545 -25.58 -11.58 16.55
CA ILE A 545 -25.82 -12.48 17.69
C ILE A 545 -24.58 -12.57 18.59
N TYR A 546 -23.41 -12.69 17.99
CA TYR A 546 -22.16 -12.77 18.74
C TYR A 546 -21.96 -11.51 19.60
N ASP A 547 -22.00 -10.33 18.98
CA ASP A 547 -21.77 -9.04 19.63
C ASP A 547 -22.77 -8.74 20.76
N ASN A 548 -24.02 -9.19 20.61
CA ASN A 548 -25.09 -8.89 21.58
C ASN A 548 -25.24 -9.95 22.69
N ARG A 549 -24.86 -11.21 22.45
CA ARG A 549 -25.15 -12.32 23.39
C ARG A 549 -23.92 -12.94 24.04
N VAL A 550 -22.73 -12.82 23.45
CA VAL A 550 -21.50 -13.47 23.95
C VAL A 550 -20.68 -12.49 24.80
N LYS A 551 -20.64 -12.69 26.12
CA LYS A 551 -19.96 -11.78 27.09
C LYS A 551 -18.42 -11.84 27.09
N ARG A 552 -17.77 -12.41 26.07
CA ARG A 552 -16.31 -12.58 26.00
C ARG A 552 -15.68 -11.48 25.14
N LYS A 553 -14.44 -11.09 25.46
CA LYS A 553 -13.81 -9.86 24.94
C LYS A 553 -13.15 -9.97 23.55
N GLU A 554 -13.00 -11.17 22.99
CA GLU A 554 -12.31 -11.37 21.71
C GLU A 554 -13.04 -12.46 20.92
N ALA A 555 -13.58 -12.06 19.75
CA ALA A 555 -14.13 -12.97 18.76
C ALA A 555 -13.00 -13.72 18.07
N VAL A 556 -13.18 -15.02 17.83
CA VAL A 556 -12.18 -15.81 17.10
C VAL A 556 -12.34 -15.53 15.61
N THR A 557 -11.29 -14.98 15.03
CA THR A 557 -11.24 -14.65 13.61
C THR A 557 -10.46 -15.70 12.82
N LEU A 558 -10.57 -15.65 11.51
CA LEU A 558 -9.74 -16.47 10.61
C LEU A 558 -8.23 -16.30 10.91
N ALA A 559 -7.80 -15.06 11.21
CA ALA A 559 -6.41 -14.79 11.61
C ALA A 559 -5.98 -15.55 12.87
N ASP A 560 -6.85 -15.64 13.88
CA ASP A 560 -6.55 -16.32 15.14
C ASP A 560 -6.44 -17.83 14.96
N LEU A 561 -7.27 -18.41 14.08
CA LEU A 561 -7.25 -19.83 13.77
C LEU A 561 -5.98 -20.21 12.99
N CYS A 562 -5.62 -19.47 11.94
CA CYS A 562 -4.37 -19.65 11.19
C CYS A 562 -3.16 -19.54 12.13
N TYR A 563 -3.12 -18.50 12.98
CA TYR A 563 -2.04 -18.31 13.95
C TYR A 563 -1.92 -19.46 14.95
N ALA A 564 -3.03 -20.05 15.41
CA ALA A 564 -3.00 -21.16 16.35
C ALA A 564 -2.47 -22.44 15.72
N LEU A 565 -2.87 -22.75 14.48
CA LEU A 565 -2.43 -23.95 13.74
C LEU A 565 -0.96 -23.87 13.32
N GLU A 566 -0.50 -22.72 12.84
CA GLU A 566 0.91 -22.51 12.45
C GLU A 566 1.91 -22.66 13.62
N ASN A 567 1.46 -22.34 14.85
CA ASN A 567 2.32 -22.38 16.04
C ASN A 567 2.09 -23.62 16.92
N GLU A 568 1.42 -24.66 16.41
CA GLU A 568 1.03 -25.88 17.15
C GLU A 568 0.32 -25.59 18.49
N ARG A 569 -0.40 -24.48 18.58
CA ARG A 569 -1.17 -24.10 19.77
C ARG A 569 -2.55 -24.76 19.75
N SER A 570 -3.18 -24.88 20.92
CA SER A 570 -4.56 -25.37 21.01
C SER A 570 -5.50 -24.47 20.21
N ILE A 571 -6.38 -25.07 19.39
CA ILE A 571 -7.38 -24.34 18.59
C ILE A 571 -8.20 -23.42 19.51
N PRO A 572 -8.29 -22.11 19.19
CA PRO A 572 -9.12 -21.19 19.95
C PRO A 572 -10.58 -21.63 19.91
N TRP A 573 -11.30 -21.46 21.02
CA TRP A 573 -12.70 -21.88 21.12
C TRP A 573 -13.58 -21.15 20.09
N ILE A 574 -14.15 -21.88 19.14
CA ILE A 574 -15.06 -21.35 18.12
C ILE A 574 -16.51 -21.44 18.66
N PRO A 575 -17.34 -20.39 18.53
CA PRO A 575 -18.74 -20.41 18.96
C PRO A 575 -19.63 -21.29 18.06
N LYS A 576 -20.58 -22.02 18.66
CA LYS A 576 -21.62 -22.74 17.92
C LYS A 576 -22.63 -21.74 17.34
N ALA A 577 -22.93 -21.86 16.06
CA ALA A 577 -24.01 -21.12 15.42
C ALA A 577 -25.38 -21.57 15.99
N PRO A 578 -26.33 -20.63 16.15
CA PRO A 578 -27.61 -20.86 16.84
C PRO A 578 -28.57 -21.80 16.12
#